data_AF-A0AAW2GCF4-F1
#
_entry.id   AF-A0AAW2GCF4-F1
#
_cell.length_a   1.000
_cell.length_b   1.000
_cell.length_c   1.000
_cell.angle_alpha   90.00
_cell.angle_beta   90.00
_cell.angle_gamma   90.00
#
_symmetry.space_group_name_H-M   'P 1'
#
loop_
_entity.id
_entity.type
_entity.pdbx_description
1 polymer ?
#
loop_
_entity_poly.entity_id
_entity_poly.type
_entity_poly.pdbx_seq_one_letter_code
_entity_poly.pdbx_strand_id
1 'polypeptide(L)'
;MYKVFFYNNKKFIQLDTITEETFTYAELQDKIVKCALWLQKQGVKSNDVISVCTNNQPNSIVPCIAASYINAIFNPWNEGMDLPTALHVLQLTKPKVIFCNEKSSEVILRAIKEKNFKSIVVIFGKRDDTISFSDILKSCNDTEVSNFHYIELDDIKQTSCILHSSGTTGMPKGVELSNYTMLFISEDNNFDLANLPTLWFSSLYWISGVLLNVKAITQGGKVILYPEFDEEMTCKLIQKYNVIFLSILVEWCIILLSTSVKLSRQSMIY
;
A
#
# COMPACT_ATOMS: atom_id res chain seq x y z
N MET A 1 5.93 -1.81 -15.50
CA MET A 1 5.49 -0.63 -14.72
C MET A 1 5.92 0.73 -15.32
N TYR A 2 7.21 1.00 -15.58
CA TYR A 2 7.68 2.29 -16.15
C TYR A 2 6.94 2.75 -17.42
N LYS A 3 6.74 1.85 -18.39
CA LYS A 3 5.95 2.16 -19.60
C LYS A 3 4.53 2.63 -19.27
N VAL A 4 3.90 2.02 -18.26
CA VAL A 4 2.52 2.35 -17.85
C VAL A 4 2.46 3.75 -17.26
N PHE A 5 3.42 4.11 -16.40
CA PHE A 5 3.56 5.46 -15.87
C PHE A 5 3.77 6.50 -16.98
N PHE A 6 4.62 6.20 -17.96
CA PHE A 6 4.85 7.08 -19.11
C PHE A 6 3.57 7.33 -19.93
N TYR A 7 2.85 6.27 -20.31
CA TYR A 7 1.65 6.38 -21.14
C TYR A 7 0.43 6.96 -20.41
N ASN A 8 0.35 6.81 -19.08
CA ASN A 8 -0.78 7.28 -18.29
C ASN A 8 -0.45 8.51 -17.43
N ASN A 9 0.68 9.18 -17.65
CA ASN A 9 1.23 10.21 -16.77
C ASN A 9 0.20 11.27 -16.27
N LYS A 10 -0.69 11.75 -17.15
CA LYS A 10 -1.72 12.75 -16.84
C LYS A 10 -3.05 12.16 -16.34
N LYS A 11 -3.22 10.84 -16.37
CA LYS A 11 -4.43 10.18 -15.87
C LYS A 11 -4.38 10.10 -14.35
N PHE A 12 -5.56 10.20 -13.73
CA PHE A 12 -5.72 9.94 -12.32
C PHE A 12 -5.60 8.44 -12.04
N ILE A 13 -4.82 8.10 -11.01
CA ILE A 13 -4.73 6.74 -10.47
C ILE A 13 -5.52 6.59 -9.19
N GLN A 14 -5.54 7.60 -8.33
CA GLN A 14 -6.21 7.55 -7.03
C GLN A 14 -7.09 8.79 -6.84
N LEU A 15 -8.22 8.60 -6.19
CA LEU A 15 -9.07 9.65 -5.64
C LEU A 15 -9.24 9.39 -4.15
N ASP A 16 -8.71 10.27 -3.32
CA ASP A 16 -8.99 10.26 -1.88
C ASP A 16 -10.37 10.91 -1.66
N THR A 17 -11.33 10.12 -1.19
CA THR A 17 -12.70 10.59 -1.05
C THR A 17 -12.94 11.41 0.22
N ILE A 18 -11.97 11.43 1.16
CA ILE A 18 -12.03 12.25 2.37
C ILE A 18 -11.61 13.68 2.05
N THR A 19 -10.52 13.85 1.30
CA THR A 19 -9.99 15.17 0.92
C THR A 19 -10.51 15.67 -0.42
N GLU A 20 -11.15 14.79 -1.20
CA GLU A 20 -11.51 14.97 -2.61
C GLU A 20 -10.31 15.24 -3.53
N GLU A 21 -9.09 14.94 -3.07
CA GLU A 21 -7.87 15.10 -3.86
C GLU A 21 -7.68 13.93 -4.84
N THR A 22 -7.28 14.28 -6.06
CA THR A 22 -6.90 13.32 -7.09
C THR A 22 -5.39 13.25 -7.23
N PHE A 23 -4.86 12.04 -7.37
CA PHE A 23 -3.44 11.80 -7.64
C PHE A 23 -3.27 11.18 -9.03
N THR A 24 -2.30 11.69 -9.76
CA THR A 24 -1.94 11.24 -11.11
C THR A 24 -0.86 10.15 -11.09
N TYR A 25 -0.73 9.42 -12.19
CA TYR A 25 0.39 8.49 -12.38
C TYR A 25 1.75 9.20 -12.30
N ALA A 26 1.86 10.43 -12.81
CA ALA A 26 3.10 11.21 -12.73
C ALA A 26 3.49 11.52 -11.28
N GLU A 27 2.52 11.98 -10.47
CA GLU A 27 2.76 12.26 -9.04
C GLU A 27 3.09 10.99 -8.26
N LEU A 28 2.42 9.87 -8.57
CA LEU A 28 2.74 8.58 -7.94
C LEU A 28 4.17 8.14 -8.31
N GLN A 29 4.56 8.24 -9.59
CA GLN A 29 5.91 7.90 -10.03
C GLN A 29 6.97 8.77 -9.35
N ASP A 30 6.75 10.08 -9.27
CA ASP A 30 7.65 11.02 -8.60
C ASP A 30 7.85 10.65 -7.13
N LYS A 31 6.75 10.36 -6.42
CA LYS A 31 6.80 9.91 -5.01
C LYS A 31 7.57 8.60 -4.85
N ILE A 32 7.37 7.63 -5.75
CA ILE A 32 8.08 6.34 -5.74
C ILE A 32 9.58 6.54 -5.95
N VAL A 33 9.97 7.35 -6.93
CA VAL A 33 11.39 7.63 -7.23
C VAL A 33 12.06 8.33 -6.04
N LYS A 34 11.43 9.36 -5.47
CA LYS A 34 11.95 10.07 -4.29
C LYS A 34 12.09 9.15 -3.07
N CYS A 35 11.10 8.28 -2.86
CA CYS A 35 11.18 7.28 -1.79
C CYS A 35 12.31 6.28 -2.03
N ALA A 36 12.50 5.79 -3.25
CA ALA A 36 13.59 4.87 -3.61
C ALA A 36 14.98 5.48 -3.41
N LEU A 37 15.17 6.73 -3.87
CA LEU A 37 16.40 7.50 -3.65
C LEU A 37 16.69 7.68 -2.15
N TRP A 38 15.66 8.02 -1.37
CA TRP A 38 15.82 8.17 0.07
C TRP A 38 16.18 6.84 0.75
N LEU A 39 15.55 5.73 0.37
CA LEU A 39 15.89 4.38 0.87
C LEU A 39 17.36 4.04 0.58
N GLN A 40 17.85 4.33 -0.63
CA GLN A 40 19.27 4.16 -0.99
C GLN A 40 20.18 5.01 -0.10
N LYS A 41 19.82 6.28 0.17
CA LYS A 41 20.56 7.18 1.08
C LYS A 41 20.60 6.65 2.52
N GLN A 42 19.56 5.95 2.97
CA GLN A 42 19.55 5.25 4.27
C GLN A 42 20.35 3.93 4.27
N GLY A 43 20.96 3.55 3.15
CA GLY A 43 21.75 2.33 3.04
C GLY A 43 20.91 1.05 2.96
N VAL A 44 19.67 1.15 2.49
CA VAL A 44 18.86 -0.01 2.08
C VAL A 44 19.42 -0.55 0.77
N LYS A 45 19.64 -1.86 0.73
CA LYS A 45 20.24 -2.62 -0.38
C LYS A 45 19.29 -3.75 -0.80
N SER A 46 19.66 -4.42 -1.88
CA SER A 46 18.97 -5.65 -2.30
C SER A 46 18.87 -6.65 -1.15
N ASN A 47 17.72 -7.32 -1.03
CA ASN A 47 17.35 -8.26 0.04
C ASN A 47 17.18 -7.68 1.45
N ASP A 48 17.39 -6.38 1.67
CA ASP A 48 16.97 -5.76 2.92
C ASP A 48 15.44 -5.65 2.97
N VAL A 49 14.88 -5.80 4.17
CA VAL A 49 13.43 -5.66 4.39
C VAL A 49 13.08 -4.22 4.77
N ILE A 50 12.01 -3.71 4.18
CA ILE A 50 11.27 -2.54 4.67
C ILE A 50 9.85 -2.97 5.03
N SER A 51 9.26 -2.35 6.05
CA SER A 51 7.89 -2.67 6.48
C SER A 51 6.97 -1.48 6.29
N VAL A 52 5.70 -1.76 6.00
CA VAL A 52 4.65 -0.74 5.81
C VAL A 52 3.43 -1.11 6.67
N CYS A 53 3.14 -0.30 7.68
CA CYS A 53 2.09 -0.53 8.67
C CYS A 53 1.07 0.62 8.66
N THR A 54 0.08 0.54 7.77
CA THR A 54 -0.94 1.60 7.62
C THR A 54 -2.21 1.03 6.97
N ASN A 55 -3.33 1.71 7.17
CA ASN A 55 -4.54 1.57 6.36
C ASN A 55 -4.35 2.02 4.90
N ASN A 56 -5.40 1.87 4.11
CA ASN A 56 -5.45 2.39 2.75
C ASN A 56 -5.42 3.92 2.77
N GLN A 57 -4.42 4.49 2.08
CA GLN A 57 -4.24 5.92 1.90
C GLN A 57 -3.42 6.15 0.61
N PRO A 58 -3.40 7.37 0.04
CA PRO A 58 -2.72 7.63 -1.23
C PRO A 58 -1.24 7.21 -1.26
N ASN A 59 -0.54 7.36 -0.14
CA ASN A 59 0.91 7.09 -0.09
C ASN A 59 1.27 5.67 0.36
N SER A 60 0.31 4.81 0.73
CA SER A 60 0.62 3.50 1.35
C SER A 60 1.41 2.58 0.44
N ILE A 61 1.13 2.59 -0.88
CA ILE A 61 1.79 1.74 -1.88
C ILE A 61 3.18 2.27 -2.29
N VAL A 62 3.48 3.54 -2.01
CA VAL A 62 4.70 4.20 -2.48
C VAL A 62 5.97 3.49 -2.00
N PRO A 63 6.14 3.18 -0.69
CA PRO A 63 7.35 2.51 -0.23
C PRO A 63 7.48 1.07 -0.76
N CYS A 64 6.37 0.39 -1.04
CA CYS A 64 6.40 -0.97 -1.58
C CYS A 64 7.01 -1.00 -2.98
N ILE A 65 6.54 -0.12 -3.88
CA ILE A 65 7.08 -0.05 -5.24
C ILE A 65 8.50 0.52 -5.24
N ALA A 66 8.78 1.49 -4.36
CA ALA A 66 10.13 2.04 -4.19
C ALA A 66 11.14 0.96 -3.74
N ALA A 67 10.74 0.07 -2.83
CA ALA A 67 11.55 -1.08 -2.43
C ALA A 67 11.83 -2.00 -3.63
N SER A 68 10.81 -2.31 -4.44
CA SER A 68 10.97 -3.11 -5.65
C SER A 68 11.93 -2.48 -6.66
N TYR A 69 11.97 -1.14 -6.78
CA TYR A 69 12.92 -0.46 -7.69
C TYR A 69 14.39 -0.63 -7.29
N ILE A 70 14.67 -1.00 -6.04
CA ILE A 70 16.03 -1.19 -5.52
C ILE A 70 16.29 -2.63 -5.07
N ASN A 71 15.45 -3.58 -5.52
CA ASN A 71 15.50 -5.00 -5.17
C ASN A 71 15.40 -5.28 -3.65
N ALA A 72 14.84 -4.34 -2.87
CA ALA A 72 14.51 -4.54 -1.47
C ALA A 72 13.15 -5.25 -1.33
N ILE A 73 12.95 -5.87 -0.17
CA ILE A 73 11.77 -6.66 0.14
C ILE A 73 10.79 -5.80 0.93
N PHE A 74 9.56 -5.61 0.46
CA PHE A 74 8.53 -4.95 1.26
C PHE A 74 7.73 -5.97 2.08
N ASN A 75 7.38 -5.60 3.31
CA ASN A 75 6.70 -6.46 4.26
C ASN A 75 5.56 -5.69 4.95
N PRO A 76 4.34 -5.71 4.39
CA PRO A 76 3.19 -5.00 4.95
C PRO A 76 2.71 -5.62 6.27
N TRP A 77 2.37 -4.77 7.23
CA TRP A 77 1.87 -5.11 8.56
C TRP A 77 0.45 -4.58 8.77
N ASN A 78 -0.26 -5.18 9.71
CA ASN A 78 -1.58 -4.71 10.12
C ASN A 78 -1.44 -3.54 11.09
N GLU A 79 -2.02 -2.39 10.77
CA GLU A 79 -1.98 -1.20 11.64
C GLU A 79 -2.66 -1.40 13.01
N GLY A 80 -3.56 -2.37 13.12
CA GLY A 80 -4.25 -2.74 14.36
C GLY A 80 -3.57 -3.86 15.15
N MET A 81 -2.33 -4.25 14.80
CA MET A 81 -1.63 -5.31 15.51
C MET A 81 -1.27 -4.90 16.94
N ASP A 82 -1.29 -5.87 17.86
CA ASP A 82 -0.85 -5.67 19.23
C ASP A 82 0.69 -5.72 19.35
N LEU A 83 1.18 -5.35 20.53
CA LEU A 83 2.62 -5.34 20.80
C LEU A 83 3.28 -6.72 20.69
N PRO A 84 2.72 -7.82 21.25
CA PRO A 84 3.27 -9.16 21.03
C PRO A 84 3.43 -9.51 19.55
N THR A 85 2.44 -9.19 18.72
CA THR A 85 2.51 -9.40 17.27
C THR A 85 3.59 -8.54 16.65
N ALA A 86 3.65 -7.25 16.99
CA ALA A 86 4.68 -6.32 16.51
C ALA A 86 6.11 -6.79 16.84
N LEU A 87 6.34 -7.23 18.07
CA LEU A 87 7.63 -7.79 18.51
C LEU A 87 8.01 -9.04 17.71
N HIS A 88 7.04 -9.90 17.44
CA HIS A 88 7.24 -11.13 16.69
C HIS A 88 7.59 -10.85 15.23
N VAL A 89 6.81 -10.01 14.53
CA VAL A 89 7.10 -9.69 13.12
C VAL A 89 8.39 -8.88 12.98
N LEU A 90 8.69 -7.98 13.92
CA LEU A 90 9.95 -7.25 13.97
C LEU A 90 11.16 -8.19 14.11
N GLN A 91 11.04 -9.21 14.98
CA GLN A 91 12.08 -10.23 15.14
C GLN A 91 12.22 -11.13 13.92
N LEU A 92 11.10 -11.46 13.27
CA LEU A 92 11.04 -12.33 12.10
C LEU A 92 11.67 -11.68 10.87
N THR A 93 11.34 -10.42 10.58
CA THR A 93 11.69 -9.77 9.31
C THR A 93 12.78 -8.71 9.45
N LYS A 94 13.07 -8.23 10.67
CA LYS A 94 14.16 -7.28 10.99
C LYS A 94 14.26 -6.10 9.99
N PRO A 95 13.16 -5.37 9.75
CA PRO A 95 13.14 -4.31 8.75
C PRO A 95 14.15 -3.20 9.07
N LYS A 96 14.87 -2.72 8.05
CA LYS A 96 15.75 -1.54 8.16
C LYS A 96 14.96 -0.25 8.30
N VAL A 97 13.81 -0.17 7.62
CA VAL A 97 12.91 0.99 7.65
C VAL A 97 11.48 0.50 7.86
N ILE A 98 10.74 1.19 8.71
CA ILE A 98 9.31 0.95 8.96
C ILE A 98 8.54 2.23 8.65
N PHE A 99 7.71 2.18 7.63
CA PHE A 99 6.72 3.21 7.32
C PHE A 99 5.44 2.89 8.08
N CYS A 100 4.89 3.84 8.83
CA CYS A 100 3.64 3.62 9.56
C CYS A 100 2.80 4.88 9.66
N ASN A 101 1.52 4.73 9.98
CA ASN A 101 0.66 5.87 10.31
C ASN A 101 0.69 6.19 11.80
N GLU A 102 0.05 7.30 12.18
CA GLU A 102 0.02 7.76 13.57
C GLU A 102 -0.58 6.71 14.52
N LYS A 103 -1.65 6.01 14.10
CA LYS A 103 -2.32 4.94 14.86
C LYS A 103 -1.40 3.80 15.28
N SER A 104 -0.55 3.32 14.37
CA SER A 104 0.34 2.19 14.61
C SER A 104 1.73 2.58 15.15
N SER A 105 2.08 3.86 15.08
CA SER A 105 3.40 4.38 15.46
C SER A 105 3.81 4.05 16.90
N GLU A 106 2.87 4.14 17.85
CA GLU A 106 3.14 3.90 19.28
C GLU A 106 3.60 2.45 19.54
N VAL A 107 2.87 1.48 18.99
CA VAL A 107 3.16 0.05 19.14
C VAL A 107 4.52 -0.28 18.51
N ILE A 108 4.82 0.31 17.36
CA ILE A 108 6.09 0.10 16.64
C ILE A 108 7.27 0.67 17.43
N LEU A 109 7.18 1.91 17.89
CA LEU A 109 8.25 2.56 18.67
C LEU A 109 8.51 1.80 19.98
N ARG A 110 7.45 1.34 20.64
CA ARG A 110 7.57 0.49 21.83
C ARG A 110 8.26 -0.84 21.52
N ALA A 111 7.87 -1.53 20.45
CA ALA A 111 8.49 -2.80 20.05
C ALA A 111 9.98 -2.65 19.73
N ILE A 112 10.35 -1.59 19.01
CA ILE A 112 11.74 -1.25 18.69
C ILE A 112 12.55 -1.03 19.97
N LYS A 113 12.02 -0.24 20.92
CA LYS A 113 12.67 0.05 22.21
C LYS A 113 12.85 -1.20 23.06
N GLU A 114 11.83 -2.05 23.18
CA GLU A 114 11.87 -3.26 24.01
C GLU A 114 12.91 -4.28 23.53
N LYS A 115 13.20 -4.32 22.23
CA LYS A 115 14.16 -5.27 21.62
C LYS A 115 15.45 -4.61 21.12
N ASN A 116 15.60 -3.30 21.33
CA ASN A 116 16.76 -2.50 20.91
C ASN A 116 17.07 -2.65 19.40
N PHE A 117 16.04 -2.64 18.55
CA PHE A 117 16.22 -2.61 17.10
C PHE A 117 16.70 -1.24 16.62
N LYS A 118 17.39 -1.21 15.47
CA LYS A 118 17.90 0.02 14.84
C LYS A 118 17.07 0.46 13.64
N SER A 119 15.82 0.03 13.55
CA SER A 119 14.93 0.35 12.44
C SER A 119 14.63 1.85 12.41
N ILE A 120 14.73 2.47 11.23
CA ILE A 120 14.31 3.86 11.02
C ILE A 120 12.79 3.90 10.92
N VAL A 121 12.13 4.77 11.67
CA VAL A 121 10.67 4.92 11.65
C VAL A 121 10.28 6.16 10.85
N VAL A 122 9.38 5.97 9.88
CA VAL A 122 8.84 7.01 9.01
C VAL A 122 7.33 7.08 9.18
N ILE A 123 6.78 8.26 9.46
CA ILE A 123 5.36 8.47 9.72
C ILE A 123 4.64 9.06 8.49
N PHE A 124 3.55 8.43 8.06
CA PHE A 124 2.56 9.02 7.17
C PHE A 124 1.70 10.02 7.96
N GLY A 125 2.26 11.20 8.20
CA GLY A 125 1.70 12.20 9.10
C GLY A 125 2.82 12.98 9.76
N LYS A 126 2.60 13.46 10.99
CA LYS A 126 3.62 14.13 11.79
C LYS A 126 3.61 13.61 13.22
N ARG A 127 4.80 13.34 13.74
CA ARG A 127 5.02 12.98 15.14
C ARG A 127 6.41 13.43 15.57
N ASP A 128 6.51 13.97 16.77
CA ASP A 128 7.78 14.41 17.33
C ASP A 128 8.82 13.28 17.36
N ASP A 129 10.09 13.62 17.16
CA ASP A 129 11.23 12.71 17.14
C ASP A 129 11.16 11.57 16.09
N THR A 130 10.34 11.74 15.04
CA THR A 130 10.25 10.80 13.91
C THR A 130 10.41 11.52 12.57
N ILE A 131 10.68 10.75 11.51
CA ILE A 131 10.78 11.30 10.15
C ILE A 131 9.38 11.31 9.52
N SER A 132 8.90 12.46 9.06
CA SER A 132 7.66 12.50 8.27
C SER A 132 7.92 11.99 6.85
N PHE A 133 7.01 11.20 6.30
CA PHE A 133 7.03 10.82 4.89
C PHE A 133 7.01 12.05 3.97
N SER A 134 6.36 13.13 4.38
CA SER A 134 6.34 14.38 3.61
C SER A 134 7.72 15.05 3.51
N ASP A 135 8.58 14.86 4.50
CA ASP A 135 9.95 15.40 4.49
C ASP A 135 10.85 14.58 3.58
N ILE A 136 10.63 13.26 3.49
CA ILE A 136 11.28 12.38 2.52
C ILE A 136 11.04 12.89 1.09
N LEU A 137 9.77 13.19 0.76
CA LEU A 137 9.40 13.69 -0.57
C LEU A 137 9.99 15.07 -0.90
N LYS A 138 10.42 15.84 0.09
CA LYS A 138 11.09 17.14 -0.09
C LYS A 138 12.62 17.05 -0.07
N SER A 139 13.17 15.91 0.32
CA SER A 139 14.61 15.73 0.55
C SER A 139 15.44 15.48 -0.72
N CYS A 140 14.79 15.19 -1.85
CA CYS A 140 15.45 14.91 -3.12
C CYS A 140 15.26 16.09 -4.08
N ASN A 141 16.32 16.44 -4.82
CA ASN A 141 16.24 17.47 -5.84
C ASN A 141 15.89 16.89 -7.22
N ASP A 142 15.45 17.74 -8.15
CA ASP A 142 14.99 17.33 -9.49
C ASP A 142 16.06 16.63 -10.31
N THR A 143 17.34 16.94 -10.09
CA THR A 143 18.47 16.30 -10.77
C THR A 143 18.62 14.84 -10.33
N GLU A 144 18.50 14.58 -9.02
CA GLU A 144 18.54 13.21 -8.49
C GLU A 144 17.38 12.37 -9.02
N VAL A 145 16.17 12.94 -9.05
CA VAL A 145 14.96 12.30 -9.58
C VAL A 145 15.12 11.97 -11.06
N SER A 146 15.63 12.92 -11.86
CA SER A 146 15.81 12.75 -13.31
C SER A 146 16.87 11.70 -13.67
N ASN A 147 17.88 11.52 -12.81
CA ASN A 147 18.96 10.54 -13.02
C ASN A 147 18.69 9.19 -12.38
N PHE A 148 17.54 9.02 -11.71
CA PHE A 148 17.19 7.77 -11.07
C PHE A 148 16.95 6.66 -12.10
N HIS A 149 17.53 5.50 -11.84
CA HIS A 149 17.28 4.27 -12.56
C HIS A 149 16.99 3.16 -11.55
N TYR A 150 15.99 2.33 -11.84
CA TYR A 150 15.78 1.13 -11.06
C TYR A 150 16.99 0.19 -11.20
N ILE A 151 17.24 -0.59 -10.16
CA ILE A 151 18.31 -1.60 -10.18
C ILE A 151 17.79 -2.81 -10.94
N GLU A 152 18.53 -3.26 -11.96
CA GLU A 152 18.18 -4.49 -12.68
C GLU A 152 18.19 -5.69 -11.73
N LEU A 153 17.25 -6.61 -11.94
CA LEU A 153 17.08 -7.77 -11.09
C LEU A 153 17.92 -8.94 -11.63
N ASP A 154 18.79 -9.49 -10.79
CA ASP A 154 19.65 -10.61 -11.15
C ASP A 154 18.90 -11.96 -11.20
N ASP A 155 17.97 -12.19 -10.26
CA ASP A 155 17.16 -13.41 -10.17
C ASP A 155 15.68 -13.09 -9.96
N ILE A 156 14.86 -13.45 -10.94
CA ILE A 156 13.40 -13.29 -10.89
C ILE A 156 12.74 -14.08 -9.75
N LYS A 157 13.42 -15.09 -9.19
CA LYS A 157 12.93 -15.86 -8.04
C LYS A 157 13.29 -15.23 -6.70
N GLN A 158 14.11 -14.17 -6.67
CA GLN A 158 14.41 -13.43 -5.45
C GLN A 158 13.10 -12.94 -4.80
N THR A 159 13.02 -13.04 -3.47
CA THR A 159 11.91 -12.50 -2.68
C THR A 159 11.74 -11.00 -2.93
N SER A 160 10.50 -10.57 -3.10
CA SER A 160 10.12 -9.17 -3.33
C SER A 160 9.13 -8.66 -2.29
N CYS A 161 8.33 -9.55 -1.75
CA CYS A 161 7.30 -9.27 -0.77
C CYS A 161 7.26 -10.39 0.28
N ILE A 162 7.11 -10.01 1.55
CA ILE A 162 6.79 -10.96 2.62
C ILE A 162 5.39 -10.61 3.12
N LEU A 163 4.47 -11.56 3.06
CA LEU A 163 3.15 -11.45 3.70
C LEU A 163 3.06 -12.36 4.91
N HIS A 164 2.05 -12.13 5.75
CA HIS A 164 1.85 -12.93 6.96
C HIS A 164 0.63 -13.83 6.83
N SER A 165 0.77 -15.07 7.27
CA SER A 165 -0.34 -16.02 7.45
C SER A 165 -0.59 -16.24 8.94
N SER A 166 -1.84 -16.46 9.35
CA SER A 166 -2.23 -16.61 10.76
C SER A 166 -1.54 -17.78 11.48
N GLY A 167 -1.03 -18.77 10.73
CA GLY A 167 -0.31 -19.93 11.29
C GLY A 167 -1.18 -20.82 12.16
N THR A 168 -0.90 -22.13 12.20
CA THR A 168 -1.61 -23.06 13.10
C THR A 168 -1.23 -22.88 14.58
N THR A 169 -0.14 -22.15 14.85
CA THR A 169 0.45 -21.96 16.18
C THR A 169 0.10 -20.59 16.80
N GLY A 170 -0.85 -19.85 16.20
CA GLY A 170 -1.34 -18.56 16.71
C GLY A 170 -0.49 -17.34 16.33
N MET A 171 0.83 -17.47 16.23
CA MET A 171 1.71 -16.37 15.80
C MET A 171 1.90 -16.35 14.28
N PRO A 172 1.92 -15.16 13.65
CA PRO A 172 2.00 -15.08 12.19
C PRO A 172 3.29 -15.66 11.60
N LYS A 173 3.19 -16.35 10.46
CA LYS A 173 4.35 -16.85 9.71
C LYS A 173 4.57 -16.02 8.44
N GLY A 174 5.83 -15.73 8.12
CA GLY A 174 6.22 -15.03 6.90
C GLY A 174 6.13 -15.93 5.68
N VAL A 175 5.44 -15.47 4.65
CA VAL A 175 5.28 -16.11 3.35
C VAL A 175 6.00 -15.24 2.32
N GLU A 176 7.05 -15.79 1.72
CA GLU A 176 7.85 -15.09 0.72
C GLU A 176 7.20 -15.19 -0.67
N LEU A 177 7.04 -14.04 -1.32
CA LEU A 177 6.58 -13.91 -2.69
C LEU A 177 7.73 -13.37 -3.53
N SER A 178 8.13 -14.14 -4.54
CA SER A 178 9.20 -13.76 -5.46
C SER A 178 8.76 -12.67 -6.43
N ASN A 179 9.73 -12.01 -7.07
CA ASN A 179 9.46 -11.09 -8.18
C ASN A 179 8.66 -11.77 -9.30
N TYR A 180 8.90 -13.06 -9.57
CA TYR A 180 8.11 -13.87 -10.50
C TYR A 180 6.62 -13.89 -10.14
N THR A 181 6.29 -14.12 -8.87
CA THR A 181 4.89 -14.09 -8.39
C THR A 181 4.27 -12.71 -8.56
N MET A 182 5.02 -11.64 -8.26
CA MET A 182 4.54 -10.27 -8.45
C MET A 182 4.30 -9.91 -9.92
N LEU A 183 5.16 -10.40 -10.82
CA LEU A 183 4.99 -10.25 -12.27
C LEU A 183 3.76 -11.02 -12.75
N PHE A 184 3.57 -12.26 -12.29
CA PHE A 184 2.38 -13.04 -12.60
C PHE A 184 1.09 -12.32 -12.16
N ILE A 185 1.08 -11.76 -10.95
CA ILE A 185 -0.03 -10.93 -10.46
C ILE A 185 -0.29 -9.72 -11.38
N SER A 186 0.77 -9.07 -11.86
CA SER A 186 0.65 -7.87 -12.69
C SER A 186 0.18 -8.12 -14.13
N GLU A 187 0.51 -9.29 -14.70
CA GLU A 187 0.20 -9.70 -16.07
C GLU A 187 -1.05 -10.58 -16.16
N ASP A 188 -1.63 -10.95 -15.01
CA ASP A 188 -2.87 -11.72 -14.96
C ASP A 188 -4.03 -10.96 -15.65
N ASN A 189 -4.72 -11.63 -16.56
CA ASN A 189 -5.84 -11.09 -17.33
C ASN A 189 -7.20 -11.67 -16.92
N ASN A 190 -7.29 -12.38 -15.78
CA ASN A 190 -8.56 -12.95 -15.31
C ASN A 190 -9.67 -11.91 -15.05
N PHE A 191 -9.28 -10.66 -14.75
CA PHE A 191 -10.17 -9.51 -14.74
C PHE A 191 -9.38 -8.25 -15.09
N ASP A 192 -10.01 -7.32 -15.80
CA ASP A 192 -9.39 -6.09 -16.31
C ASP A 192 -9.85 -4.88 -15.47
N LEU A 193 -8.91 -4.14 -14.92
CA LEU A 193 -9.15 -2.91 -14.16
C LEU A 193 -8.85 -1.64 -14.97
N ALA A 194 -8.45 -1.77 -16.25
CA ALA A 194 -8.01 -0.66 -17.07
C ALA A 194 -9.09 0.42 -17.20
N ASN A 195 -8.76 1.63 -16.74
CA ASN A 195 -9.63 2.81 -16.73
C ASN A 195 -10.99 2.64 -15.98
N LEU A 196 -11.19 1.56 -15.23
CA LEU A 196 -12.42 1.34 -14.45
C LEU A 196 -12.32 2.06 -13.10
N PRO A 197 -13.38 2.78 -12.65
CA PRO A 197 -13.51 3.23 -11.27
C PRO A 197 -13.65 2.01 -10.35
N THR A 198 -12.66 1.83 -9.47
CA THR A 198 -12.51 0.65 -8.62
C THR A 198 -12.50 1.05 -7.16
N LEU A 199 -13.08 0.22 -6.29
CA LEU A 199 -13.11 0.43 -4.85
C LEU A 199 -12.82 -0.89 -4.13
N TRP A 200 -11.97 -0.85 -3.10
CA TRP A 200 -11.72 -1.96 -2.21
C TRP A 200 -11.26 -1.46 -0.85
N PHE A 201 -11.45 -2.28 0.18
CA PHE A 201 -11.04 -1.96 1.56
C PHE A 201 -9.94 -2.88 2.08
N SER A 202 -9.51 -3.85 1.27
CA SER A 202 -8.37 -4.69 1.62
C SER A 202 -7.09 -3.85 1.67
N SER A 203 -6.44 -3.79 2.84
CA SER A 203 -5.16 -3.10 3.01
C SER A 203 -4.00 -3.93 2.45
N LEU A 204 -2.82 -3.30 2.32
CA LEU A 204 -1.60 -3.98 1.84
C LEU A 204 -1.14 -5.14 2.75
N TYR A 205 -1.64 -5.23 3.98
CA TYR A 205 -1.42 -6.39 4.85
C TYR A 205 -1.93 -7.70 4.22
N TRP A 206 -3.02 -7.61 3.46
CA TRP A 206 -3.61 -8.76 2.78
C TRP A 206 -3.09 -8.89 1.35
N ILE A 207 -2.93 -10.14 0.88
CA ILE A 207 -2.53 -10.40 -0.51
C ILE A 207 -3.47 -9.75 -1.54
N SER A 208 -4.77 -9.69 -1.25
CA SER A 208 -5.75 -9.02 -2.12
C SER A 208 -5.48 -7.52 -2.24
N GLY A 209 -5.10 -6.82 -1.16
CA GLY A 209 -4.73 -5.40 -1.23
C GLY A 209 -3.46 -5.16 -2.03
N VAL A 210 -2.44 -6.02 -1.88
CA VAL A 210 -1.23 -5.97 -2.71
C VAL A 210 -1.56 -6.20 -4.18
N LEU A 211 -2.33 -7.26 -4.47
CA LEU A 211 -2.75 -7.63 -5.82
C LEU A 211 -3.51 -6.51 -6.50
N LEU A 212 -4.53 -5.95 -5.84
CA LEU A 212 -5.37 -4.90 -6.41
C LEU A 212 -4.58 -3.61 -6.67
N ASN A 213 -3.67 -3.22 -5.78
CA ASN A 213 -2.82 -2.05 -5.99
C ASN A 213 -1.86 -2.24 -7.17
N VAL A 214 -1.14 -3.38 -7.21
CA VAL A 214 -0.19 -3.67 -8.29
C VAL A 214 -0.91 -3.72 -9.63
N LYS A 215 -2.05 -4.42 -9.69
CA LYS A 215 -2.84 -4.58 -10.91
C LYS A 215 -3.45 -3.26 -11.37
N ALA A 216 -3.99 -2.45 -10.46
CA ALA A 216 -4.48 -1.11 -10.79
C ALA A 216 -3.37 -0.24 -11.40
N ILE A 217 -2.17 -0.24 -10.80
CA ILE A 217 -1.01 0.50 -11.33
C ILE A 217 -0.59 -0.03 -12.71
N THR A 218 -0.52 -1.34 -12.92
CA THR A 218 0.00 -1.90 -14.18
C THR A 218 -1.01 -1.85 -15.32
N GLN A 219 -2.31 -1.81 -15.03
CA GLN A 219 -3.37 -1.75 -16.04
C GLN A 219 -3.88 -0.33 -16.32
N GLY A 220 -3.39 0.71 -15.63
CA GLY A 220 -3.90 2.07 -15.82
C GLY A 220 -5.28 2.28 -15.16
N GLY A 221 -5.55 1.59 -14.05
CA GLY A 221 -6.80 1.66 -13.31
C GLY A 221 -6.99 2.98 -12.55
N LYS A 222 -8.22 3.19 -12.06
CA LYS A 222 -8.62 4.33 -11.22
C LYS A 222 -9.16 3.83 -9.88
N VAL A 223 -8.50 4.18 -8.80
CA VAL A 223 -8.77 3.69 -7.45
C VAL A 223 -9.47 4.78 -6.64
N ILE A 224 -10.67 4.48 -6.18
CA ILE A 224 -11.40 5.30 -5.22
C ILE A 224 -10.97 4.81 -3.84
N LEU A 225 -10.34 5.69 -3.06
CA LEU A 225 -9.84 5.40 -1.74
C LEU A 225 -10.82 5.89 -0.68
N TYR A 226 -11.17 5.00 0.23
CA TYR A 226 -11.85 5.33 1.48
C TYR A 226 -11.24 4.47 2.60
N PRO A 227 -10.98 5.04 3.80
CA PRO A 227 -10.07 4.43 4.78
C PRO A 227 -10.48 3.04 5.27
N GLU A 228 -11.76 2.85 5.55
CA GLU A 228 -12.34 1.65 6.16
C GLU A 228 -13.74 1.39 5.60
N PHE A 229 -14.23 0.14 5.65
CA PHE A 229 -15.57 -0.18 5.16
C PHE A 229 -16.65 0.50 6.02
N ASP A 230 -17.53 1.24 5.37
CA ASP A 230 -18.76 1.80 5.93
C ASP A 230 -19.88 1.57 4.90
N GLU A 231 -20.96 0.89 5.28
CA GLU A 231 -21.96 0.41 4.32
C GLU A 231 -22.76 1.54 3.64
N GLU A 232 -23.05 2.62 4.35
CA GLU A 232 -23.79 3.75 3.79
C GLU A 232 -22.89 4.57 2.87
N MET A 233 -21.68 4.86 3.32
CA MET A 233 -20.70 5.58 2.52
C MET A 233 -20.30 4.77 1.31
N THR A 234 -20.12 3.46 1.42
CA THR A 234 -19.85 2.58 0.28
C THR A 234 -20.97 2.70 -0.76
N CYS A 235 -22.25 2.65 -0.35
CA CYS A 235 -23.37 2.90 -1.27
C CYS A 235 -23.27 4.28 -1.95
N LYS A 236 -22.99 5.34 -1.17
CA LYS A 236 -22.84 6.71 -1.68
C LYS A 236 -21.67 6.83 -2.67
N LEU A 237 -20.53 6.21 -2.41
CA LEU A 237 -19.36 6.23 -3.28
C LEU A 237 -19.61 5.46 -4.58
N ILE A 238 -20.26 4.29 -4.51
CA ILE A 238 -20.66 3.51 -5.68
C ILE A 238 -21.51 4.37 -6.61
N GLN A 239 -22.51 5.06 -6.07
CA GLN A 239 -23.39 5.93 -6.85
C GLN A 239 -22.70 7.21 -7.35
N LYS A 240 -21.95 7.91 -6.49
CA LYS A 240 -21.29 9.19 -6.82
C LYS A 240 -20.23 9.01 -7.92
N TYR A 241 -19.48 7.92 -7.88
CA TYR A 241 -18.32 7.72 -8.76
C TYR A 241 -18.52 6.62 -9.81
N ASN A 242 -19.72 6.04 -9.90
CA ASN A 242 -20.03 4.93 -10.81
C ASN A 242 -19.00 3.79 -10.69
N VAL A 243 -18.80 3.29 -9.46
CA VAL A 243 -17.87 2.18 -9.20
C VAL A 243 -18.27 0.97 -10.04
N ILE A 244 -17.36 0.49 -10.88
CA ILE A 244 -17.58 -0.67 -11.77
C ILE A 244 -17.05 -1.95 -11.12
N PHE A 245 -15.96 -1.86 -10.36
CA PHE A 245 -15.36 -2.99 -9.67
C PHE A 245 -15.28 -2.72 -8.17
N LEU A 246 -15.90 -3.59 -7.38
CA LEU A 246 -15.90 -3.56 -5.93
C LEU A 246 -15.37 -4.88 -5.38
N SER A 247 -14.30 -4.83 -4.58
CA SER A 247 -13.77 -6.00 -3.88
C SER A 247 -13.89 -5.82 -2.36
N ILE A 248 -14.77 -6.62 -1.76
CA ILE A 248 -15.06 -6.59 -0.31
C ILE A 248 -15.18 -8.01 0.25
N LEU A 249 -15.09 -8.13 1.57
CA LEU A 249 -15.31 -9.41 2.26
C LEU A 249 -16.77 -9.84 2.12
N VAL A 250 -17.01 -11.16 2.16
CA VAL A 250 -18.35 -11.76 2.00
C VAL A 250 -19.35 -11.20 3.02
N GLU A 251 -18.92 -11.03 4.27
CA GLU A 251 -19.76 -10.47 5.34
C GLU A 251 -20.18 -9.03 5.02
N TRP A 252 -19.28 -8.22 4.47
CA TRP A 252 -19.57 -6.85 4.05
C TRP A 252 -20.51 -6.78 2.83
N CYS A 253 -20.41 -7.74 1.90
CA CYS A 253 -21.40 -7.89 0.82
C CYS A 253 -22.81 -8.07 1.37
N ILE A 254 -23.00 -8.92 2.39
CA ILE A 254 -24.32 -9.19 2.98
C ILE A 254 -24.88 -7.92 3.63
N ILE A 255 -24.04 -7.18 4.38
CA ILE A 255 -24.42 -5.91 5.00
C ILE A 255 -24.80 -4.88 3.92
N LEU A 256 -23.98 -4.72 2.89
CA LEU A 256 -24.19 -3.74 1.82
C LEU A 256 -25.50 -3.98 1.05
N LEU A 257 -25.81 -5.25 0.74
CA LEU A 257 -27.09 -5.64 0.11
C LEU A 257 -28.29 -5.30 0.99
N SER A 258 -28.16 -5.44 2.31
CA SER A 258 -29.22 -5.09 3.25
C SER A 258 -29.43 -3.58 3.34
N THR A 259 -28.35 -2.80 3.32
CA THR A 259 -28.37 -1.34 3.41
C THR A 259 -28.89 -0.68 2.13
N SER A 260 -28.51 -1.18 0.95
CA SER A 260 -28.98 -0.63 -0.34
C SER A 260 -30.51 -0.72 -0.51
N VAL A 261 -31.13 -1.80 -0.01
CA VAL A 261 -32.60 -1.96 0.01
C VAL A 261 -33.26 -0.92 0.91
N LYS A 262 -32.65 -0.56 2.04
CA LYS A 262 -33.17 0.46 2.94
C LYS A 262 -33.08 1.86 2.32
N LEU A 263 -31.93 2.19 1.74
CA LEU A 263 -31.69 3.50 1.10
C LEU A 263 -32.60 3.72 -0.12
N SER A 264 -32.77 2.69 -0.96
CA SER A 264 -33.68 2.78 -2.12
C SER A 264 -35.14 3.00 -1.71
N ARG A 265 -35.60 2.35 -0.63
CA ARG A 265 -36.95 2.59 -0.07
C ARG A 265 -37.13 4.00 0.47
N GLN A 266 -36.10 4.58 1.09
CA GLN A 266 -36.16 5.96 1.58
C GLN A 266 -36.18 6.98 0.42
N SER A 267 -35.47 6.73 -0.68
CA SER A 267 -35.46 7.61 -1.85
C SER A 267 -36.75 7.61 -2.67
N MET A 268 -37.63 6.61 -2.50
CA MET A 268 -38.95 6.54 -3.17
C MET A 268 -40.08 7.25 -2.41
N ILE A 269 -39.80 7.77 -1.21
CA ILE A 269 -40.79 8.42 -0.33
C ILE A 269 -40.80 9.96 -0.53
N TYR A 270 -39.96 10.48 -1.43
CA TYR A 270 -39.93 11.88 -1.86
C TYR A 270 -40.10 11.98 -3.37
#